data_AF-A0A430FAF3-F1
#
_entry.id   AF-A0A430FAF3-F1
#
_cell.length_a   1.000
_cell.length_b   1.000
_cell.length_c   1.000
_cell.angle_alpha   90.00
_cell.angle_beta   90.00
_cell.angle_gamma   90.00
#
_symmetry.space_group_name_H-M   'P 1'
#
loop_
_entity.id
_entity.type
_entity.pdbx_description
1 polymer ?
#
loop_
_entity_poly.entity_id
_entity_poly.type
_entity_poly.pdbx_seq_one_letter_code
_entity_poly.pdbx_strand_id
1 'polypeptide(L)'
;MDTTEAVIIIHDHVADGAPIDDATLRACAPLFATDLHARDAVIMCALRPDDASLDHILGFALHPHDKSNAALQARILAAVMFGTLPVDTESLGRAMSLFERMRDLDDTPEHHNPFTATLMYFAWLTNDMPAVAAHTAELDEDQPVPRLARIVLCALSKGMHTEAKMD
;
A
#
# COMPACT_ATOMS: atom_id res chain seq x y z
N MET A 1 18.83 -2.12 -7.45
CA MET A 1 18.17 -2.03 -6.15
C MET A 1 17.53 -3.37 -5.88
N ASP A 2 17.74 -3.93 -4.70
CA ASP A 2 17.04 -5.14 -4.26
C ASP A 2 15.82 -4.78 -3.38
N THR A 3 14.98 -5.77 -3.09
CA THR A 3 13.76 -5.59 -2.28
C THR A 3 14.07 -5.04 -0.88
N THR A 4 15.19 -5.45 -0.27
CA THR A 4 15.55 -5.01 1.09
C THR A 4 15.88 -3.53 1.08
N GLU A 5 16.75 -3.10 0.17
CA GLU A 5 17.14 -1.70 -0.02
C GLU A 5 15.93 -0.83 -0.34
N ALA A 6 15.06 -1.27 -1.26
CA ALA A 6 13.84 -0.56 -1.61
C ALA A 6 12.90 -0.39 -0.41
N VAL A 7 12.67 -1.46 0.36
CA VAL A 7 11.77 -1.42 1.53
C VAL A 7 12.29 -0.48 2.61
N ILE A 8 13.60 -0.46 2.88
CA ILE A 8 14.20 0.47 3.86
C ILE A 8 13.98 1.91 3.42
N ILE A 9 14.31 2.24 2.17
CA ILE A 9 14.17 3.61 1.64
C ILE A 9 12.72 4.09 1.72
N ILE A 10 11.77 3.24 1.33
CA ILE A 10 10.35 3.59 1.37
C ILE A 10 9.83 3.67 2.80
N HIS A 11 10.28 2.79 3.69
CA HIS A 11 9.98 2.89 5.12
C HIS A 11 10.42 4.25 5.67
N ASP A 12 11.67 4.65 5.47
CA ASP A 12 12.20 5.90 6.01
C ASP A 12 11.46 7.12 5.45
N HIS A 13 11.02 7.05 4.19
CA HIS A 13 10.15 8.08 3.61
C HIS A 13 8.76 8.08 4.26
N VAL A 14 8.10 6.92 4.34
CA VAL A 14 6.71 6.81 4.79
C VAL A 14 6.58 7.06 6.30
N ALA A 15 7.48 6.53 7.11
CA ALA A 15 7.47 6.67 8.57
C ALA A 15 8.03 8.03 9.01
N ASP A 16 9.20 8.43 8.48
CA ASP A 16 9.96 9.57 9.03
C ASP A 16 9.97 10.81 8.12
N GLY A 17 9.37 10.73 6.93
CA GLY A 17 9.39 11.83 5.96
C GLY A 17 10.75 12.07 5.31
N ALA A 18 11.64 11.07 5.31
CA ALA A 18 12.93 11.18 4.64
C ALA A 18 12.75 11.54 3.15
N PRO A 19 13.53 12.47 2.59
CA PRO A 19 13.38 12.86 1.19
C PRO A 19 13.73 11.69 0.26
N ILE A 20 12.94 11.53 -0.80
CA ILE A 20 13.15 10.53 -1.85
C ILE A 20 13.07 11.17 -3.24
N ASP A 21 14.12 10.98 -4.04
CA ASP A 21 14.21 11.53 -5.39
C ASP A 21 13.57 10.61 -6.44
N ASP A 22 13.29 11.19 -7.61
CA ASP A 22 12.61 10.47 -8.70
C ASP A 22 13.47 9.33 -9.27
N ALA A 23 14.79 9.44 -9.23
CA ALA A 23 15.68 8.38 -9.72
C ALA A 23 15.57 7.12 -8.84
N THR A 24 15.50 7.32 -7.53
CA THR A 24 15.28 6.27 -6.54
C THR A 24 13.89 5.68 -6.69
N LEU A 25 12.85 6.52 -6.82
CA LEU A 25 11.48 6.04 -7.05
C LEU A 25 11.33 5.23 -8.34
N ARG A 26 11.96 5.66 -9.44
CA ARG A 26 11.99 4.89 -10.70
C ARG A 26 12.63 3.52 -10.52
N ALA A 27 13.68 3.42 -9.71
CA ALA A 27 14.32 2.14 -9.40
C ALA A 27 13.47 1.25 -8.48
N CYS A 28 12.68 1.84 -7.58
CA CYS A 28 11.75 1.14 -6.71
C CYS A 28 10.49 0.63 -7.44
N ALA A 29 9.97 1.38 -8.41
CA ALA A 29 8.64 1.14 -8.97
C ALA A 29 8.44 -0.29 -9.52
N PRO A 30 9.34 -0.86 -10.36
CA PRO A 30 9.18 -2.23 -10.84
C PRO A 30 9.12 -3.28 -9.73
N LEU A 31 9.84 -3.05 -8.61
CA LEU A 31 9.84 -3.96 -7.47
C LEU A 31 8.47 -3.95 -6.79
N PHE A 32 7.90 -2.78 -6.50
CA PHE A 32 6.59 -2.70 -5.83
C PHE A 32 5.41 -3.07 -6.73
N ALA A 33 5.58 -2.94 -8.04
CA ALA A 33 4.59 -3.41 -9.00
C ALA A 33 4.52 -4.94 -9.10
N THR A 34 5.67 -5.63 -8.96
CA THR A 34 5.79 -7.08 -9.21
C THR A 34 5.91 -7.91 -7.93
N ASP A 35 6.46 -7.36 -6.85
CA ASP A 35 6.59 -8.00 -5.54
C ASP A 35 5.45 -7.56 -4.61
N LEU A 36 4.44 -8.44 -4.51
CA LEU A 36 3.27 -8.21 -3.66
C LEU A 36 3.65 -8.06 -2.18
N HIS A 37 4.68 -8.75 -1.71
CA HIS A 37 5.06 -8.74 -0.30
C HIS A 37 5.77 -7.44 0.07
N ALA A 38 6.63 -6.94 -0.81
CA ALA A 38 7.24 -5.62 -0.67
C ALA A 38 6.17 -4.52 -0.62
N ARG A 39 5.21 -4.55 -1.55
CA ARG A 39 4.09 -3.59 -1.58
C ARG A 39 3.24 -3.67 -0.33
N ASP A 40 2.84 -4.87 0.07
CA ASP A 40 2.00 -5.07 1.24
C ASP A 40 2.73 -4.64 2.52
N ALA A 41 4.06 -4.82 2.60
CA ALA A 41 4.86 -4.29 3.70
C ALA A 41 4.81 -2.74 3.77
N VAL A 42 4.88 -2.06 2.63
CA VAL A 42 4.72 -0.58 2.58
C VAL A 42 3.30 -0.16 2.98
N ILE A 43 2.27 -0.90 2.58
CA ILE A 43 0.90 -0.68 3.08
C ILE A 43 0.88 -0.77 4.61
N MET A 44 1.47 -1.82 5.19
CA MET A 44 1.53 -1.95 6.66
C MET A 44 2.26 -0.78 7.33
N CYS A 45 3.38 -0.33 6.75
CA CYS A 45 4.13 0.84 7.20
C CYS A 45 3.27 2.11 7.16
N ALA A 46 2.51 2.31 6.09
CA ALA A 46 1.63 3.47 5.91
C ALA A 46 0.49 3.50 6.93
N LEU A 47 -0.04 2.32 7.30
CA LEU A 47 -1.15 2.25 8.24
C LEU A 47 -0.73 2.56 9.67
N ARG A 48 0.42 2.01 10.10
CA ARG A 48 0.87 2.04 11.50
C ARG A 48 2.40 1.99 11.60
N PRO A 49 3.11 3.08 11.30
CA PRO A 49 4.56 3.12 11.41
C PRO A 49 5.03 2.85 12.86
N ASP A 50 4.29 3.33 13.86
CA ASP A 50 4.63 3.16 15.28
C ASP A 50 4.53 1.72 15.79
N ASP A 51 3.61 0.91 15.23
CA ASP A 51 3.42 -0.49 15.65
C ASP A 51 4.25 -1.48 14.82
N ALA A 52 4.83 -1.02 13.72
CA ALA A 52 5.59 -1.83 12.79
C ALA A 52 6.98 -1.23 12.57
N SER A 53 7.90 -1.51 13.51
CA SER A 53 9.33 -1.21 13.35
C SER A 53 9.87 -1.71 12.01
N LEU A 54 10.96 -1.12 11.51
CA LEU A 54 11.63 -1.54 10.28
C LEU A 54 11.86 -3.06 10.20
N ASP A 55 12.24 -3.72 11.30
CA ASP A 55 12.41 -5.18 11.34
C ASP A 55 11.12 -5.95 11.02
N HIS A 56 9.96 -5.46 11.49
CA HIS A 56 8.66 -6.04 11.15
C HIS A 56 8.35 -5.81 9.68
N ILE A 57 8.59 -4.62 9.15
CA ILE A 57 8.35 -4.29 7.74
C ILE A 57 9.25 -5.13 6.81
N LEU A 58 10.52 -5.31 7.16
CA LEU A 58 11.41 -6.23 6.45
C LEU A 58 10.95 -7.68 6.59
N GLY A 59 10.47 -8.09 7.76
CA GLY A 59 9.87 -9.41 7.98
C GLY A 59 8.65 -9.65 7.08
N PHE A 60 7.80 -8.63 6.91
CA PHE A 60 6.64 -8.68 6.02
C PHE A 60 7.02 -8.85 4.56
N ALA A 61 8.05 -8.15 4.09
CA ALA A 61 8.51 -8.22 2.71
C ALA A 61 9.27 -9.52 2.40
N LEU A 62 10.20 -9.91 3.28
CA LEU A 62 11.16 -11.00 3.01
C LEU A 62 10.69 -12.36 3.54
N HIS A 63 9.87 -12.38 4.58
CA HIS A 63 9.40 -13.58 5.26
C HIS A 63 7.88 -13.55 5.51
N PRO A 64 7.05 -13.33 4.46
CA PRO A 64 5.60 -13.11 4.59
C PRO A 64 4.83 -14.33 5.13
N HIS A 65 5.42 -15.53 5.01
CA HIS A 65 4.81 -16.78 5.48
C HIS A 65 5.34 -17.21 6.86
N ASP A 66 6.25 -16.45 7.47
CA ASP A 66 6.57 -16.69 8.87
C ASP A 66 5.31 -16.46 9.71
N LYS A 67 5.06 -17.39 10.65
CA LYS A 67 3.83 -17.40 11.45
C LYS A 67 3.68 -16.14 12.29
N SER A 68 4.79 -15.59 12.80
CA SER A 68 4.77 -14.38 13.61
C SER A 68 4.47 -13.15 12.75
N ASN A 69 5.10 -13.04 11.59
CA ASN A 69 4.85 -11.95 10.63
C ASN A 69 3.41 -11.96 10.13
N ALA A 70 2.90 -13.11 9.68
CA ALA A 70 1.53 -13.23 9.20
C ALA A 70 0.49 -12.91 10.30
N ALA A 71 0.73 -13.38 11.53
CA ALA A 71 -0.15 -13.08 12.67
C ALA A 71 -0.14 -11.58 13.02
N LEU A 72 1.03 -10.94 12.95
CA LEU A 72 1.18 -9.51 13.21
C LEU A 72 0.46 -8.66 12.15
N GLN A 73 0.66 -8.95 10.85
CA GLN A 73 -0.05 -8.28 9.76
C GLN A 73 -1.56 -8.39 9.92
N ALA A 74 -2.07 -9.61 10.14
CA ALA A 74 -3.49 -9.86 10.32
C ALA A 74 -4.08 -9.09 11.51
N ARG A 75 -3.34 -9.03 12.63
CA ARG A 75 -3.74 -8.28 13.83
C ARG A 75 -3.85 -6.78 13.54
N ILE A 76 -2.84 -6.19 12.90
CA ILE A 76 -2.82 -4.75 12.58
C ILE A 76 -3.96 -4.41 11.61
N LEU A 77 -4.09 -5.17 10.52
CA LEU A 77 -5.14 -4.96 9.52
C LEU A 77 -6.53 -5.07 10.14
N ALA A 78 -6.79 -6.10 10.95
CA ALA A 78 -8.08 -6.22 11.63
C ALA A 78 -8.34 -5.03 12.55
N ALA A 79 -7.35 -4.63 13.35
CA ALA A 79 -7.51 -3.53 14.29
C ALA A 79 -7.83 -2.19 13.60
N VAL A 80 -7.18 -1.92 12.46
CA VAL A 80 -7.45 -0.77 11.59
C VAL A 80 -8.85 -0.86 10.98
N MET A 81 -9.18 -2.00 10.36
CA MET A 81 -10.46 -2.18 9.65
C MET A 81 -11.69 -2.07 10.57
N PHE A 82 -11.56 -2.47 11.84
CA PHE A 82 -12.60 -2.36 12.87
C PHE A 82 -12.50 -1.07 13.70
N GLY A 83 -11.67 -0.10 13.31
CA GLY A 83 -11.59 1.22 13.96
C GLY A 83 -11.12 1.18 15.41
N THR A 84 -10.45 0.10 15.83
CA THR A 84 -9.85 -0.05 17.17
C THR A 84 -8.44 0.51 17.23
N LEU A 85 -7.82 0.71 16.07
CA LEU A 85 -6.52 1.30 15.89
C LEU A 85 -6.64 2.39 14.81
N PRO A 86 -6.41 3.68 15.12
CA PRO A 86 -6.48 4.73 14.12
C PRO A 86 -5.32 4.62 13.13
N VAL A 87 -5.57 5.01 11.88
CA VAL A 87 -4.58 5.13 10.82
C VAL A 87 -3.84 6.45 10.97
N ASP A 88 -2.52 6.42 10.88
CA ASP A 88 -1.69 7.61 10.79
C ASP A 88 -1.94 8.31 9.44
N THR A 89 -2.60 9.47 9.50
CA THR A 89 -2.96 10.27 8.32
C THR A 89 -1.76 10.79 7.55
N GLU A 90 -0.68 11.15 8.25
CA GLU A 90 0.51 11.75 7.66
C GLU A 90 1.30 10.70 6.87
N SER A 91 1.52 9.55 7.50
CA SER A 91 2.19 8.40 6.89
C SER A 91 1.40 7.82 5.73
N LEU A 92 0.07 7.73 5.86
CA LEU A 92 -0.80 7.32 4.77
C LEU A 92 -0.71 8.31 3.58
N GLY A 93 -0.75 9.62 3.85
CA GLY A 93 -0.64 10.65 2.81
C GLY A 93 0.70 10.57 2.06
N ARG A 94 1.80 10.35 2.78
CA ARG A 94 3.12 10.11 2.16
C ARG A 94 3.12 8.87 1.28
N ALA A 95 2.55 7.76 1.76
CA ALA A 95 2.47 6.53 0.97
C ALA A 95 1.61 6.70 -0.30
N MET A 96 0.46 7.37 -0.21
CA MET A 96 -0.39 7.68 -1.37
C MET A 96 0.38 8.48 -2.42
N SER A 97 1.00 9.61 -2.01
CA SER A 97 1.81 10.43 -2.92
C SER A 97 2.97 9.65 -3.55
N LEU A 98 3.58 8.75 -2.78
CA LEU A 98 4.67 7.91 -3.25
C LEU A 98 4.21 6.91 -4.32
N PHE A 99 3.08 6.23 -4.14
CA PHE A 99 2.54 5.32 -5.15
C PHE A 99 2.01 6.03 -6.38
N GLU A 100 1.45 7.24 -6.25
CA GLU A 100 1.11 8.11 -7.37
C GLU A 100 2.36 8.46 -8.18
N ARG A 101 3.42 8.93 -7.51
CA ARG A 101 4.69 9.25 -8.16
C ARG A 101 5.32 8.03 -8.81
N MET A 102 5.31 6.85 -8.17
CA MET A 102 5.82 5.63 -8.78
C MET A 102 5.05 5.25 -10.04
N ARG A 103 3.71 5.34 -10.02
CA ARG A 103 2.88 5.08 -11.20
C ARG A 103 3.23 6.01 -12.35
N ASP A 104 3.38 7.31 -12.07
CA ASP A 104 3.64 8.33 -13.09
C ASP A 104 5.08 8.27 -13.64
N LEU A 105 6.03 7.78 -12.83
CA LEU A 105 7.44 7.64 -13.20
C LEU A 105 7.78 6.29 -13.86
N ASP A 106 6.92 5.28 -13.72
CA ASP A 106 7.13 3.96 -14.31
C ASP A 106 6.68 3.94 -15.78
N ASP A 107 7.64 3.71 -16.68
CA ASP A 107 7.41 3.64 -18.11
C ASP A 107 6.81 2.29 -18.56
N THR A 108 6.56 1.36 -17.63
CA THR A 108 6.00 0.02 -17.89
C THR A 108 4.48 0.01 -17.69
N PRO A 109 3.66 -0.08 -18.76
CA PRO A 109 2.20 -0.03 -18.64
C PRO A 109 1.60 -1.13 -17.75
N GLU A 110 2.21 -2.31 -17.72
CA GLU A 110 1.76 -3.45 -16.91
C GLU A 110 1.87 -3.20 -15.40
N HIS A 111 2.66 -2.21 -15.00
CA HIS A 111 2.85 -1.84 -13.60
C HIS A 111 1.80 -0.82 -13.12
N HIS A 112 1.06 -0.18 -14.02
CA HIS A 112 0.10 0.87 -13.68
C HIS A 112 -1.08 0.31 -12.87
N ASN A 113 -1.65 -0.83 -13.28
CA ASN A 113 -2.76 -1.46 -12.57
C ASN A 113 -2.41 -1.81 -11.11
N PRO A 114 -1.26 -2.45 -10.79
CA PRO A 114 -0.81 -2.65 -9.41
C PRO A 114 -0.79 -1.38 -8.54
N PHE A 115 -0.29 -0.25 -9.07
CA PHE A 115 -0.27 1.02 -8.35
C PHE A 115 -1.68 1.60 -8.17
N THR A 116 -2.48 1.64 -9.24
CA THR A 116 -3.88 2.09 -9.20
C THR A 116 -4.69 1.27 -8.19
N ALA A 117 -4.50 -0.04 -8.13
CA ALA A 117 -5.16 -0.91 -7.16
C ALA A 117 -4.75 -0.62 -5.71
N THR A 118 -3.52 -0.15 -5.48
CA THR A 118 -3.03 0.24 -4.15
C THR A 118 -3.64 1.56 -3.71
N LEU A 119 -3.66 2.56 -4.60
CA LEU A 119 -4.32 3.84 -4.37
C LEU A 119 -5.83 3.69 -4.16
N MET A 120 -6.48 2.84 -4.97
CA MET A 120 -7.88 2.45 -4.79
C MET A 120 -8.14 1.82 -3.42
N TYR A 121 -7.22 0.99 -2.93
CA TYR A 121 -7.32 0.40 -1.60
C TYR A 121 -7.23 1.46 -0.49
N PHE A 122 -6.30 2.41 -0.60
CA PHE A 122 -6.21 3.52 0.35
C PHE A 122 -7.44 4.42 0.31
N ALA A 123 -7.94 4.77 -0.87
CA ALA A 123 -9.16 5.54 -1.03
C ALA A 123 -10.38 4.82 -0.42
N TRP A 124 -10.48 3.51 -0.60
CA TRP A 124 -11.53 2.73 0.05
C TRP A 124 -11.36 2.74 1.57
N LEU A 125 -10.12 2.58 2.04
CA LEU A 125 -9.80 2.60 3.47
C LEU A 125 -10.18 3.90 4.16
N THR A 126 -9.96 5.05 3.52
CA THR A 126 -10.33 6.38 4.03
C THR A 126 -11.78 6.77 3.72
N ASN A 127 -12.55 5.84 3.13
CA ASN A 127 -13.93 6.04 2.70
C ASN A 127 -14.11 7.18 1.65
N ASP A 128 -13.08 7.48 0.87
CA ASP A 128 -13.12 8.40 -0.28
C ASP A 128 -13.71 7.71 -1.51
N MET A 129 -15.04 7.58 -1.53
CA MET A 129 -15.74 6.92 -2.64
C MET A 129 -15.55 7.60 -4.01
N PRO A 130 -15.49 8.95 -4.11
CA PRO A 130 -15.07 9.61 -5.35
C PRO A 130 -13.71 9.14 -5.88
N ALA A 131 -12.68 9.06 -5.02
CA ALA A 131 -11.36 8.57 -5.43
C ALA A 131 -11.39 7.08 -5.80
N VAL A 132 -12.17 6.25 -5.08
CA VAL A 132 -12.37 4.84 -5.47
C VAL A 132 -12.97 4.72 -6.87
N ALA A 133 -13.98 5.54 -7.19
CA ALA A 133 -14.60 5.55 -8.51
C ALA A 133 -13.61 6.01 -9.60
N ALA A 134 -12.81 7.04 -9.32
CA ALA A 134 -11.77 7.52 -10.22
C ALA A 134 -10.74 6.42 -10.53
N HIS A 135 -10.17 5.78 -9.49
CA HIS A 135 -9.21 4.69 -9.68
C HIS A 135 -9.82 3.46 -10.35
N THR A 136 -11.11 3.19 -10.15
CA THR A 136 -11.79 2.11 -10.87
C THR A 136 -11.81 2.38 -12.38
N ALA A 137 -12.03 3.63 -12.79
CA ALA A 137 -12.02 4.02 -14.20
C ALA A 137 -10.61 4.07 -14.82
N GLU A 138 -9.57 4.18 -13.99
CA GLU A 138 -8.16 4.17 -14.41
C GLU A 138 -7.58 2.75 -14.56
N LEU A 139 -8.30 1.71 -14.12
CA LEU A 139 -7.87 0.33 -14.32
C LEU A 139 -7.97 -0.04 -15.81
N ASP A 140 -6.85 -0.48 -16.38
CA ASP A 140 -6.81 -1.01 -17.74
C ASP A 140 -7.54 -2.36 -17.80
N GLU A 141 -8.63 -2.42 -18.58
CA GLU A 141 -9.48 -3.60 -18.76
C GLU A 141 -8.78 -4.73 -19.53
N ASP A 142 -7.76 -4.41 -20.33
CA ASP A 142 -6.99 -5.40 -21.09
C ASP A 142 -5.93 -6.11 -20.21
N GLN A 143 -5.72 -5.62 -18.98
CA GLN A 143 -4.79 -6.18 -18.02
C GLN A 143 -5.51 -6.96 -16.89
N PRO A 144 -4.85 -7.95 -16.27
CA PRO A 144 -5.41 -8.64 -15.11
C PRO A 144 -5.70 -7.68 -13.95
N VAL A 145 -6.93 -7.71 -13.43
CA VAL A 145 -7.31 -6.91 -12.26
C VAL A 145 -6.53 -7.37 -11.01
N PRO A 146 -5.72 -6.48 -10.38
CA PRO A 146 -4.93 -6.86 -9.21
C PRO A 146 -5.80 -7.27 -8.02
N ARG A 147 -5.25 -8.09 -7.12
CA ARG A 147 -5.98 -8.63 -5.96
C ARG A 147 -6.57 -7.54 -5.06
N LEU A 148 -5.85 -6.42 -4.86
CA LEU A 148 -6.34 -5.31 -4.03
C LEU A 148 -7.60 -4.66 -4.63
N ALA A 149 -7.60 -4.36 -5.94
CA ALA A 149 -8.79 -3.84 -6.62
C ALA A 149 -9.96 -4.84 -6.52
N ARG A 150 -9.71 -6.14 -6.68
CA ARG A 150 -10.73 -7.18 -6.49
C ARG A 150 -11.30 -7.21 -5.07
N ILE A 151 -10.47 -7.00 -4.05
CA ILE A 151 -10.91 -6.91 -2.65
C ILE A 151 -11.86 -5.72 -2.47
N VAL A 152 -11.46 -4.54 -2.94
CA VAL A 152 -12.29 -3.32 -2.85
C VAL A 152 -13.61 -3.51 -3.59
N LEU A 153 -13.58 -3.95 -4.85
CA LEU A 153 -14.79 -4.17 -5.66
C LEU A 153 -15.72 -5.22 -5.03
N CYS A 154 -15.17 -6.29 -4.44
CA CYS A 154 -15.94 -7.29 -3.72
C CYS A 154 -16.63 -6.68 -2.49
N ALA A 155 -15.88 -5.92 -1.67
CA ALA A 155 -16.43 -5.24 -0.50
C ALA A 155 -17.58 -4.29 -0.88
N LEU A 156 -17.39 -3.46 -1.91
CA LEU A 156 -18.41 -2.54 -2.41
C LEU A 156 -19.66 -3.28 -2.91
N SER A 157 -19.49 -4.42 -3.60
CA SER A 157 -20.63 -5.24 -4.07
C SER A 157 -21.52 -5.77 -2.93
N LYS A 158 -20.98 -5.79 -1.70
CA LYS A 158 -21.68 -6.20 -0.47
C LYS A 158 -22.13 -5.01 0.38
N GLY A 159 -21.92 -3.77 -0.08
CA GLY A 159 -22.19 -2.57 0.70
C GLY A 159 -21.27 -2.42 1.92
N MET A 160 -20.07 -3.03 1.87
CA MET A 160 -19.09 -2.93 2.95
C MET A 160 -18.22 -1.69 2.77
N HIS A 161 -18.15 -0.89 3.84
CA HIS A 161 -17.24 0.23 4.01
C HIS A 161 -16.29 -0.09 5.17
N THR A 162 -15.16 0.60 5.24
CA THR A 162 -14.24 0.44 6.37
C THR A 162 -14.78 1.21 7.57
N GLU A 163 -14.47 0.74 8.77
CA GLU A 163 -14.66 1.51 10.01
C GLU A 163 -13.33 2.16 10.46
N ALA A 164 -12.36 2.25 9.55
CA ALA A 164 -11.05 2.81 9.86
C ALA A 164 -11.21 4.25 10.36
N LYS A 165 -10.56 4.53 11.48
CA LYS A 165 -10.51 5.87 12.05
C LYS A 165 -9.20 6.51 11.64
N MET A 166 -9.26 7.80 11.33
CA MET A 166 -8.07 8.62 11.16
C MET A 166 -7.69 9.20 12.52
N ASP A 167 -6.39 9.42 12.75
CA ASP A 167 -5.89 10.07 13.96
C ASP A 167 -6.14 11.59 14.02
#